data_AF-A0A6I0EPA0-F1
#
_entry.id   AF-A0A6I0EPA0-F1
#
_cell.length_a   1.000
_cell.length_b   1.000
_cell.length_c   1.000
_cell.angle_alpha   90.00
_cell.angle_beta   90.00
_cell.angle_gamma   90.00
#
_symmetry.space_group_name_H-M   'P 1'
#
loop_
_entity.id
_entity.type
_entity.pdbx_description
1 polymer ?
#
loop_
_entity_poly.entity_id
_entity_poly.type
_entity_poly.pdbx_seq_one_letter_code
_entity_poly.pdbx_strand_id
1 'polypeptide(L)'
;MPDWDSTSAEGVMAANVEAVIAALRVALEEAQKSEERFWKVEAANRWIAQLPGSWTGRWRKLVLGGNSSGDVSREEFVAHVRAVLAFLDANRAQIPASRKWWSPRRRSPAAQPSVQATAAPPSHSPARPVNLLRVRKPMPGVH
;
A
#
# COMPACT_ATOMS: atom_id res chain seq x y z
N MET A 1 23.54 -22.63 18.99
CA MET A 1 22.94 -21.31 18.73
C MET A 1 21.54 -21.53 18.18
N PRO A 2 20.47 -21.28 18.96
CA PRO A 2 19.09 -21.35 18.46
C PRO A 2 18.73 -20.05 17.71
N ASP A 3 18.21 -20.22 16.50
CA ASP A 3 17.74 -19.19 15.57
C ASP A 3 16.40 -18.60 16.08
N TRP A 4 16.45 -17.47 16.80
CA TRP A 4 15.27 -16.84 17.42
C TRP A 4 14.49 -15.90 16.48
N ASP A 5 15.00 -15.66 15.26
CA ASP A 5 14.45 -14.66 14.34
C ASP A 5 13.39 -15.25 13.38
N SER A 6 13.43 -16.57 13.12
CA SER A 6 12.59 -17.20 12.10
C SER A 6 11.09 -17.30 12.46
N THR A 7 10.74 -17.48 13.74
CA THR A 7 9.33 -17.66 14.17
C THR A 7 8.53 -16.35 14.12
N SER A 8 9.18 -15.21 14.34
CA SER A 8 8.50 -13.91 14.35
C SER A 8 8.06 -13.47 12.96
N ALA A 9 8.85 -13.80 11.93
CA ALA A 9 8.53 -13.46 10.54
C ALA A 9 7.36 -14.31 10.01
N GLU A 10 7.34 -15.62 10.29
CA GLU A 10 6.23 -16.50 9.89
C GLU A 10 4.91 -16.10 10.53
N GLY A 11 4.91 -15.75 11.83
CA GLY A 11 3.71 -15.31 12.53
C GLY A 11 3.10 -14.02 11.95
N VAL A 12 3.94 -13.05 11.59
CA VAL A 12 3.49 -11.79 10.96
C VAL A 12 2.94 -12.03 9.54
N MET A 13 3.53 -12.97 8.79
CA MET A 13 3.07 -13.29 7.43
C MET A 13 1.73 -14.02 7.42
N ALA A 14 1.54 -14.99 8.34
CA ALA A 14 0.26 -15.65 8.52
C ALA A 14 -0.83 -14.65 8.95
N ALA A 15 -0.51 -13.75 9.88
CA ALA A 15 -1.44 -12.70 10.33
C ALA A 15 -1.87 -11.76 9.19
N ASN A 16 -0.99 -11.45 8.24
CA ASN A 16 -1.33 -10.61 7.09
C ASN A 16 -2.27 -11.30 6.10
N VAL A 17 -2.08 -12.60 5.83
CA VAL A 17 -3.00 -13.36 4.97
C VAL A 17 -4.37 -13.50 5.65
N GLU A 18 -4.40 -13.78 6.95
CA GLU A 18 -5.62 -13.81 7.75
C GLU A 18 -6.34 -12.45 7.76
N ALA A 19 -5.60 -11.34 7.85
CA ALA A 19 -6.17 -9.99 7.75
C ALA A 19 -6.82 -9.72 6.38
N VAL A 20 -6.19 -10.16 5.28
CA VAL A 20 -6.78 -10.07 3.94
C VAL A 20 -8.03 -10.94 3.81
N ILE A 21 -8.01 -12.16 4.34
CA ILE A 21 -9.18 -13.05 4.38
C ILE A 21 -10.32 -12.38 5.17
N ALA A 22 -10.03 -11.80 6.33
CA ALA A 22 -11.02 -11.09 7.14
C ALA A 22 -11.60 -9.88 6.39
N ALA A 23 -10.75 -9.06 5.75
CA ALA A 23 -11.19 -7.90 4.99
C ALA A 23 -12.06 -8.27 3.78
N LEU A 24 -11.73 -9.36 3.07
CA LEU A 24 -12.54 -9.88 1.97
C LEU A 24 -13.88 -10.45 2.45
N ARG A 25 -13.92 -11.06 3.65
CA ARG A 25 -15.20 -11.50 4.26
C ARG A 25 -16.10 -10.32 4.60
N VAL A 26 -15.55 -9.22 5.12
CA VAL A 26 -16.32 -7.99 5.37
C VAL A 26 -16.88 -7.43 4.06
N ALA A 27 -16.05 -7.31 3.02
CA ALA A 27 -16.49 -6.84 1.71
C ALA A 27 -17.57 -7.74 1.08
N LEU A 28 -17.47 -9.05 1.29
CA LEU A 28 -18.50 -10.02 0.88
C LEU A 28 -19.82 -9.80 1.61
N GLU A 29 -19.79 -9.61 2.93
CA GLU A 29 -20.99 -9.33 3.72
C GLU A 29 -21.65 -8.01 3.32
N GLU A 30 -20.84 -6.97 3.10
CA GLU A 30 -21.34 -5.68 2.61
C GLU A 30 -22.00 -5.83 1.24
N ALA A 31 -21.37 -6.56 0.32
CA ALA A 31 -21.96 -6.86 -0.99
C ALA A 31 -23.23 -7.70 -0.91
N GLN A 32 -23.34 -8.60 0.06
CA GLN A 32 -24.56 -9.39 0.29
C GLN A 32 -25.68 -8.58 0.95
N LYS A 33 -25.36 -7.61 1.80
CA LYS A 33 -26.36 -6.77 2.46
C LYS A 33 -26.81 -5.59 1.61
N SER A 34 -25.95 -5.12 0.71
CA SER A 34 -26.27 -3.98 -0.16
C SER A 34 -27.23 -4.35 -1.29
N GLU A 35 -28.10 -3.41 -1.62
CA GLU A 35 -29.00 -3.44 -2.79
C GLU A 35 -28.31 -2.94 -4.07
N GLU A 36 -27.07 -2.46 -3.96
CA GLU A 36 -26.27 -1.94 -5.08
C GLU A 36 -26.05 -3.03 -6.15
N ARG A 37 -26.53 -2.76 -7.37
CA ARG A 37 -26.44 -3.71 -8.49
C ARG A 37 -25.01 -3.86 -9.03
N PHE A 38 -24.20 -2.80 -8.92
CA PHE A 38 -22.84 -2.74 -9.46
C PHE A 38 -21.84 -2.43 -8.35
N TRP A 39 -20.74 -3.16 -8.33
CA TRP A 39 -19.70 -3.02 -7.33
C TRP A 39 -18.38 -2.62 -7.97
N LYS A 40 -17.63 -1.74 -7.29
CA LYS A 40 -16.30 -1.37 -7.74
C LYS A 40 -15.33 -2.54 -7.55
N VAL A 41 -14.63 -2.92 -8.61
CA VAL A 41 -13.62 -3.98 -8.54
C VAL A 41 -12.49 -3.64 -7.56
N GLU A 42 -12.23 -2.35 -7.35
CA GLU A 42 -11.26 -1.86 -6.37
C GLU A 42 -11.56 -2.33 -4.94
N ALA A 43 -12.83 -2.54 -4.58
CA ALA A 43 -13.23 -2.98 -3.25
C ALA A 43 -12.59 -4.33 -2.87
N ALA A 44 -12.44 -5.24 -3.84
CA ALA A 44 -11.73 -6.51 -3.67
C ALA A 44 -10.24 -6.39 -4.05
N ASN A 45 -9.95 -5.76 -5.18
CA ASN A 45 -8.59 -5.70 -5.74
C ASN A 45 -7.59 -4.99 -4.82
N ARG A 46 -8.03 -4.01 -4.02
CA ARG A 46 -7.17 -3.35 -3.02
C ARG A 46 -6.62 -4.31 -1.97
N TRP A 47 -7.40 -5.31 -1.57
CA TRP A 47 -7.00 -6.30 -0.57
C TRP A 47 -6.13 -7.39 -1.20
N ILE A 48 -6.46 -7.81 -2.43
CA ILE A 48 -5.65 -8.75 -3.21
C ILE A 48 -4.25 -8.16 -3.48
N ALA A 49 -4.15 -6.84 -3.69
CA ALA A 49 -2.87 -6.14 -3.83
C ALA A 49 -2.01 -6.18 -2.54
N GLN A 50 -2.63 -6.42 -1.37
CA GLN A 50 -1.91 -6.60 -0.11
C GLN A 50 -1.42 -8.03 0.10
N LEU A 51 -1.72 -8.99 -0.79
CA LEU A 51 -1.19 -10.34 -0.64
C LEU A 51 0.34 -10.40 -0.89
N PRO A 52 1.07 -11.27 -0.16
CA PRO A 52 2.52 -11.40 -0.33
C PRO A 52 2.86 -11.91 -1.74
N GLY A 53 3.60 -11.12 -2.52
CA GLY A 53 3.89 -11.45 -3.93
C GLY A 53 2.92 -10.86 -4.96
N SER A 54 2.09 -9.88 -4.58
CA SER A 54 1.29 -9.10 -5.54
C SER A 54 2.15 -8.39 -6.58
N TRP A 55 3.28 -7.83 -6.14
CA TRP A 55 4.29 -7.16 -6.96
C TRP A 55 4.98 -8.09 -7.96
N THR A 56 5.13 -9.37 -7.63
CA THR A 56 5.69 -10.37 -8.55
C THR A 56 4.65 -10.91 -9.53
N GLY A 57 3.42 -10.40 -9.47
CA GLY A 57 2.32 -10.79 -10.35
C GLY A 57 1.70 -12.15 -9.99
N ARG A 58 2.08 -12.77 -8.87
CA ARG A 58 1.59 -14.09 -8.43
C ARG A 58 0.06 -14.14 -8.36
N TRP A 59 -0.54 -13.04 -7.91
CA TRP A 59 -1.98 -12.93 -7.68
C TRP A 59 -2.73 -12.23 -8.82
N ARG A 60 -2.09 -11.95 -9.96
CA ARG A 60 -2.75 -11.28 -11.10
C ARG A 60 -3.99 -12.04 -11.59
N LYS A 61 -4.00 -13.37 -11.45
CA LYS A 61 -5.16 -14.21 -11.81
C LYS A 61 -6.34 -14.11 -10.83
N LEU A 62 -6.09 -13.59 -9.62
CA LEU A 62 -7.12 -13.34 -8.61
C LEU A 62 -7.73 -11.94 -8.75
N VAL A 63 -7.07 -11.05 -9.50
CA VAL A 63 -7.57 -9.69 -9.75
C VAL A 63 -8.86 -9.79 -10.56
N LEU A 64 -9.93 -9.23 -10.03
CA LEU A 64 -11.22 -9.18 -10.71
C LEU A 64 -11.15 -8.10 -11.80
N GLY A 65 -11.51 -8.47 -13.02
CA GLY A 65 -11.65 -7.55 -14.14
C GLY A 65 -13.00 -6.83 -14.05
N GLY A 66 -13.00 -5.51 -14.14
CA GLY A 66 -14.22 -4.73 -14.29
C GLY A 66 -14.49 -4.38 -15.74
N ASN A 67 -15.68 -3.83 -15.99
CA ASN A 67 -15.99 -3.15 -17.24
C ASN A 67 -15.13 -1.87 -17.42
N SER A 68 -15.40 -1.10 -18.47
CA SER A 68 -14.70 0.16 -18.78
C SER A 68 -14.75 1.21 -17.65
N SER A 69 -15.70 1.08 -16.71
CA SER A 69 -15.89 1.97 -15.55
C SER A 69 -15.30 1.41 -14.25
N GLY A 70 -14.66 0.23 -14.32
CA GLY A 70 -14.16 -0.48 -13.13
C GLY A 70 -15.29 -1.02 -12.25
N ASP A 71 -16.43 -1.36 -12.86
CA ASP A 71 -17.59 -1.93 -12.19
C ASP A 71 -17.81 -3.38 -12.62
N VAL A 72 -18.38 -4.16 -11.71
CA VAL A 72 -18.76 -5.56 -11.93
C VAL A 72 -20.16 -5.79 -11.36
N SER A 73 -20.89 -6.77 -11.89
CA SER A 73 -22.19 -7.12 -11.32
C SER A 73 -22.03 -7.65 -9.89
N ARG A 74 -23.01 -7.37 -9.02
CA ARG A 74 -22.99 -7.87 -7.63
C ARG A 74 -22.82 -9.38 -7.56
N GLU A 75 -23.51 -10.13 -8.41
CA GLU A 75 -23.45 -11.59 -8.46
C GLU A 75 -22.05 -12.09 -8.81
N GLU A 76 -21.42 -11.49 -9.81
CA GLU A 76 -20.06 -11.81 -10.23
C GLU A 76 -19.03 -11.40 -9.16
N PHE A 77 -19.20 -10.23 -8.53
CA PHE A 77 -18.37 -9.80 -7.40
C PHE A 77 -18.44 -10.81 -6.24
N VAL A 78 -19.65 -11.20 -5.82
CA VAL A 78 -19.84 -12.15 -4.72
C VAL A 78 -19.27 -13.52 -5.08
N ALA A 79 -19.54 -14.04 -6.28
CA ALA A 79 -19.01 -15.31 -6.74
C ALA A 79 -17.48 -15.31 -6.75
N HIS A 80 -16.87 -14.24 -7.28
CA HIS A 80 -15.42 -14.09 -7.33
C HIS A 80 -14.80 -13.98 -5.94
N VAL A 81 -15.33 -13.15 -5.05
CA VAL A 81 -14.80 -13.01 -3.68
C VAL A 81 -14.90 -14.33 -2.92
N ARG A 82 -15.99 -15.10 -3.09
CA ARG A 82 -16.09 -16.47 -2.52
C ARG A 82 -15.00 -17.40 -3.07
N ALA A 83 -14.77 -17.37 -4.38
CA ALA A 83 -13.74 -18.19 -5.01
C ALA A 83 -12.33 -17.80 -4.53
N VAL A 84 -12.03 -16.51 -4.42
CA VAL A 84 -10.76 -16.00 -3.88
C VAL A 84 -10.59 -16.40 -2.42
N LEU A 85 -11.62 -16.27 -1.59
CA LEU A 85 -11.59 -16.71 -0.20
C LEU A 85 -11.30 -18.21 -0.09
N ALA A 86 -12.04 -19.04 -0.83
CA ALA A 86 -11.84 -20.49 -0.83
C ALA A 86 -10.41 -20.86 -1.29
N PHE A 87 -9.90 -20.17 -2.30
CA PHE A 87 -8.54 -20.37 -2.79
C PHE A 87 -7.50 -19.97 -1.73
N LEU A 88 -7.66 -18.82 -1.06
CA LEU A 88 -6.74 -18.38 -0.01
C LEU A 88 -6.79 -19.30 1.21
N ASP A 89 -7.97 -19.71 1.65
CA ASP A 89 -8.15 -20.66 2.76
C ASP A 89 -7.49 -22.02 2.45
N ALA A 90 -7.65 -22.53 1.22
CA ALA A 90 -7.05 -23.80 0.80
C ALA A 90 -5.52 -23.73 0.64
N ASN A 91 -5.00 -22.58 0.20
CA ASN A 91 -3.58 -22.40 -0.08
C ASN A 91 -2.81 -21.77 1.07
N ARG A 92 -3.46 -21.39 2.19
CA ARG A 92 -2.85 -20.65 3.31
C ARG A 92 -1.52 -21.23 3.80
N ALA A 93 -1.41 -22.56 3.87
CA ALA A 93 -0.21 -23.27 4.33
C ALA A 93 0.91 -23.35 3.26
N GLN A 94 0.55 -23.19 1.99
CA GLN A 94 1.46 -23.29 0.85
C GLN A 94 1.93 -21.93 0.34
N ILE A 95 1.41 -20.82 0.86
CA ILE A 95 1.94 -19.48 0.58
C ILE A 95 3.28 -19.42 1.30
N PRO A 96 4.42 -19.62 0.60
CA PRO A 96 5.70 -19.58 1.28
C PRO A 96 5.85 -18.17 1.84
N ALA A 97 6.36 -18.08 3.06
CA ALA A 97 6.86 -16.88 3.69
C ALA A 97 7.94 -16.24 2.79
N SER A 98 7.54 -15.58 1.70
CA SER A 98 8.47 -15.06 0.72
C SER A 98 9.17 -13.88 1.36
N ARG A 99 10.37 -14.14 1.89
CA ARG A 99 11.30 -13.16 2.45
C ARG A 99 11.50 -12.03 1.45
N LYS A 100 10.76 -10.96 1.69
CA LYS A 100 10.93 -9.55 1.27
C LYS A 100 9.54 -8.93 1.12
N TRP A 101 8.71 -9.13 2.14
CA TRP A 101 7.68 -8.15 2.44
C TRP A 101 8.42 -6.87 2.79
N TRP A 102 8.07 -5.77 2.14
CA TRP A 102 8.65 -4.49 2.48
C TRP A 102 8.18 -4.20 3.90
N SER A 103 9.09 -4.30 4.88
CA SER A 103 8.83 -3.70 6.17
C SER A 103 8.28 -2.31 5.88
N PRO A 104 7.11 -1.93 6.42
CA PRO A 104 6.73 -0.53 6.38
C PRO A 104 7.93 0.15 7.00
N ARG A 105 8.68 0.89 6.19
CA ARG A 105 9.83 1.66 6.66
C ARG A 105 9.26 2.39 7.85
N ARG A 106 9.63 1.99 9.08
CA ARG A 106 9.29 2.72 10.29
C ARG A 106 9.69 4.13 9.91
N ARG A 107 8.69 4.98 9.69
CA ARG A 107 8.91 6.40 9.53
C ARG A 107 9.46 6.72 10.91
N SER A 108 10.79 6.71 11.04
CA SER A 108 11.46 7.15 12.26
C SER A 108 10.73 8.42 12.64
N PRO A 109 10.13 8.50 13.85
CA PRO A 109 9.53 9.75 14.27
C PRO A 109 10.63 10.79 14.08
N ALA A 110 10.35 11.77 13.21
CA ALA A 110 11.22 12.90 13.01
C ALA A 110 11.60 13.37 14.40
N ALA A 111 12.92 13.46 14.65
CA ALA A 111 13.48 13.96 15.89
C ALA A 111 12.62 15.13 16.36
N GLN A 112 11.93 14.95 17.47
CA GLN A 112 11.25 16.04 18.13
C GLN A 112 12.34 17.08 18.42
N PRO A 113 12.32 18.28 17.85
CA PRO A 113 13.15 19.34 18.38
C PRO A 113 12.59 19.60 19.78
N SER A 114 13.36 19.24 20.79
CA SER A 114 13.16 19.71 22.15
C SER A 114 13.22 21.23 22.11
N VAL A 115 12.05 21.86 21.97
CA VAL A 115 11.87 23.29 22.09
C VAL A 115 12.06 23.61 23.57
N GLN A 116 13.31 23.92 23.92
CA GLN A 116 13.61 24.66 25.13
C GLN A 116 12.88 26.00 25.01
N ALA A 117 11.88 26.19 25.86
CA ALA A 117 11.23 27.46 26.07
C ALA A 117 12.24 28.42 26.71
N THR A 118 12.78 29.34 25.92
CA THR A 118 13.40 30.57 26.43
C THR A 118 12.73 31.74 25.74
N ALA A 119 12.05 32.55 26.54
CA ALA A 119 11.31 33.73 26.14
C ALA A 119 12.22 34.84 25.58
N ALA A 120 11.82 35.46 24.46
CA ALA A 120 11.98 36.90 24.15
C ALA A 120 11.31 37.27 22.79
N PRO A 121 10.73 38.48 22.65
CA PRO A 121 9.77 38.85 21.60
C PRO A 121 10.36 39.21 20.22
N PRO A 122 9.54 39.20 19.14
CA PRO A 122 9.98 39.40 17.75
C PRO A 122 10.14 40.88 17.38
N SER A 123 11.26 41.20 16.72
CA SER A 123 11.44 42.45 15.97
C SER A 123 11.28 42.20 14.47
N HIS A 124 10.55 43.11 13.83
CA HIS A 124 10.06 43.06 12.46
C HIS A 124 11.15 43.25 11.38
N SER A 125 11.08 42.43 10.31
CA SER A 125 11.22 42.74 8.87
C SER A 125 12.58 43.26 8.30
N PRO A 126 12.78 43.28 6.96
CA PRO A 126 12.41 42.34 5.88
C PRO A 126 13.57 42.08 4.86
N ALA A 127 13.27 41.30 3.81
CA ALA A 127 13.85 41.35 2.45
C ALA A 127 15.00 40.37 2.03
N ARG A 128 14.58 39.43 1.18
CA ARG A 128 15.22 38.73 0.04
C ARG A 128 16.75 38.76 -0.11
N PRO A 129 17.31 37.62 -0.54
CA PRO A 129 18.23 37.65 -1.69
C PRO A 129 17.75 36.78 -2.86
N VAL A 130 17.50 37.44 -3.99
CA VAL A 130 17.47 36.83 -5.33
C VAL A 130 18.92 36.60 -5.75
N ASN A 131 19.32 35.33 -5.90
CA ASN A 131 20.67 34.99 -6.33
C ASN A 131 20.75 34.99 -7.87
N LEU A 132 20.86 36.18 -8.46
CA LEU A 132 21.18 36.39 -9.89
C LEU A 132 22.69 36.51 -10.09
N LEU A 133 23.41 35.40 -9.89
CA LEU A 133 24.86 35.36 -10.14
C LEU A 133 25.25 34.05 -10.82
N ARG A 134 25.00 33.98 -12.14
CA ARG A 134 25.92 33.32 -13.08
C ARG A 134 26.19 34.25 -14.26
N VAL A 135 27.04 35.23 -13.97
CA VAL A 135 27.90 35.95 -14.92
C VAL A 135 28.95 34.91 -15.39
N ARG A 136 29.20 34.64 -16.69
CA ARG A 136 30.11 35.31 -17.66
C ARG A 136 30.07 34.43 -18.95
N LYS A 137 29.82 34.87 -20.20
CA LYS A 137 30.60 35.74 -21.15
C LYS A 137 31.86 35.01 -21.70
N PRO A 138 32.40 35.21 -22.94
CA PRO A 138 31.94 35.74 -24.25
C PRO A 138 32.24 34.85 -25.52
N MET A 139 31.84 35.36 -26.70
CA MET A 139 32.05 35.00 -28.13
C MET A 139 33.52 34.73 -28.60
N PRO A 140 33.84 34.07 -29.76
CA PRO A 140 33.61 34.56 -31.15
C PRO A 140 33.32 33.51 -32.25
N GLY A 141 32.82 33.97 -33.40
CA GLY A 141 32.34 33.15 -34.52
C GLY A 141 33.40 32.60 -35.47
N VAL A 142 32.97 31.75 -36.42
CA VAL A 142 33.76 31.26 -37.56
C VAL A 142 32.79 30.88 -38.70
N HIS A 143 32.82 31.72 -39.74
CA HIS A 143 32.41 31.55 -41.16
C HIS A 143 30.97 31.22 -41.55
#